data_AF-A0A8T2V361-F1
#
_entry.id   AF-A0A8T2V361-F1
#
_cell.length_a   1.000
_cell.length_b   1.000
_cell.length_c   1.000
_cell.angle_alpha   90.00
_cell.angle_beta   90.00
_cell.angle_gamma   90.00
#
_symmetry.space_group_name_H-M   'P 1'
#
loop_
_entity.id
_entity.type
_entity.pdbx_description
1 polymer ?
#
loop_
_entity_poly.entity_id
_entity_poly.type
_entity_poly.pdbx_seq_one_letter_code
_entity_poly.pdbx_strand_id
1 'polypeptide(L)'
;MMEDLERRENLARAYSREKEEEERTIRRFQDEVARIRATKSQRAVPAQTENVEKLAGEDEKGKILKVSWKPLKSGGADYTAAMLKDHFSQYGKVEDIVIRHKKGALVVMSSREQVVHASRQPHGSLHVEPVVPIPGFRCVNTFAAASKGSQDNAPSDVGILVGNAFHVREDSVLEKMRKKAEQLKSQGT
;
A
#
# COMPACT_ATOMS: atom_id res chain seq x y z
N MET A 1 -14.72 55.98 13.64
CA MET A 1 -15.26 55.03 14.64
C MET A 1 -16.31 54.07 14.08
N MET A 2 -17.03 54.39 12.98
CA MET A 2 -18.00 53.45 12.38
C MET A 2 -17.35 52.39 11.48
N GLU A 3 -16.31 52.74 10.72
CA GLU A 3 -15.62 51.82 9.80
C GLU A 3 -14.93 50.64 10.51
N ASP A 4 -14.40 50.86 11.71
CA ASP A 4 -13.77 49.80 12.51
C ASP A 4 -14.82 48.81 13.07
N LEU A 5 -16.01 49.31 13.39
CA LEU A 5 -17.15 48.51 13.83
C LEU A 5 -17.66 47.60 12.70
N GLU A 6 -17.83 48.18 11.51
CA GLU A 6 -18.30 47.48 10.31
C GLU A 6 -17.29 46.41 9.84
N ARG A 7 -15.99 46.73 9.92
CA ARG A 7 -14.93 45.76 9.62
C ARG A 7 -14.97 44.55 10.55
N ARG A 8 -15.18 44.77 11.85
CA ARG A 8 -15.25 43.70 12.85
C ARG A 8 -16.50 42.83 12.66
N GLU A 9 -17.63 43.44 12.31
CA GLU A 9 -18.85 42.70 12.01
C GLU A 9 -18.69 41.82 10.75
N ASN A 10 -18.07 42.36 9.70
CA ASN A 10 -17.82 41.60 8.48
C ASN A 10 -16.87 40.43 8.70
N LEU A 11 -15.83 40.58 9.54
CA LEU A 11 -14.93 39.49 9.91
C LEU A 11 -15.65 38.40 10.72
N ALA A 12 -16.51 38.79 11.68
CA ALA A 12 -17.29 37.84 12.46
C ALA A 12 -18.29 37.03 11.59
N ARG A 13 -18.91 37.71 10.62
CA ARG A 13 -19.80 37.07 9.63
C ARG A 13 -19.02 36.15 8.69
N ALA A 14 -17.83 36.55 8.24
CA ALA A 14 -16.96 35.72 7.40
C ALA A 14 -16.54 34.44 8.14
N TYR A 15 -16.10 34.57 9.39
CA TYR A 15 -15.71 33.42 10.23
C TYR A 15 -16.87 32.44 10.45
N SER A 16 -18.08 32.96 10.65
CA SER A 16 -19.28 32.12 10.82
C SER A 16 -19.64 31.35 9.55
N ARG A 17 -19.48 31.99 8.37
CA ARG A 17 -19.70 31.33 7.07
C ARG A 17 -18.64 30.27 6.77
N GLU A 18 -17.38 30.57 7.04
CA GLU A 18 -16.27 29.63 6.87
C GLU A 18 -16.48 28.36 7.70
N LYS A 19 -16.86 28.52 8.98
CA LYS A 19 -17.20 27.39 9.85
C LYS A 19 -18.37 26.56 9.32
N GLU A 20 -19.40 27.20 8.77
CA GLU A 20 -20.54 26.50 8.16
C GLU A 20 -20.13 25.71 6.90
N GLU A 21 -19.22 26.24 6.10
CA GLU A 21 -18.68 25.57 4.91
C GLU A 21 -17.79 24.36 5.27
N GLU A 22 -16.99 24.47 6.32
CA GLU A 22 -16.23 23.35 6.87
C GLU A 22 -17.16 22.23 7.36
N GLU A 23 -18.19 22.56 8.14
CA GLU A 23 -19.17 21.59 8.63
C GLU A 23 -19.91 20.88 7.48
N ARG A 24 -20.25 21.60 6.41
CA ARG A 24 -20.87 21.01 5.20
C ARG A 24 -19.93 20.02 4.52
N THR A 25 -18.65 20.33 4.46
CA THR A 25 -17.64 19.46 3.83
C THR A 25 -17.42 18.20 4.67
N ILE A 26 -17.36 18.34 6.00
CA ILE A 26 -17.24 17.22 6.93
C ILE A 26 -18.45 16.28 6.81
N ARG A 27 -19.67 16.82 6.78
CA ARG A 27 -20.90 16.02 6.61
C ARG A 27 -20.88 15.24 5.30
N ARG A 28 -20.57 15.91 4.18
CA ARG A 28 -20.46 15.24 2.86
C ARG A 28 -19.43 14.11 2.87
N PHE A 29 -18.28 14.31 3.51
CA PHE A 29 -17.27 13.27 3.61
C PHE A 29 -17.73 12.08 4.45
N GLN A 30 -18.36 12.34 5.60
CA GLN A 30 -18.91 11.29 6.47
C GLN A 30 -19.99 10.46 5.77
N ASP A 31 -20.91 11.13 5.05
CA ASP A 31 -21.96 10.47 4.28
C ASP A 31 -21.37 9.58 3.18
N GLU A 32 -20.36 10.05 2.46
CA GLU A 32 -19.69 9.28 1.41
C GLU A 32 -18.94 8.06 1.97
N VAL A 33 -18.24 8.24 3.10
CA VAL A 33 -17.58 7.13 3.81
C VAL A 33 -18.61 6.10 4.28
N ALA A 34 -19.74 6.54 4.83
CA ALA A 34 -20.83 5.65 5.25
C ALA A 34 -21.39 4.88 4.04
N ARG A 35 -21.60 5.54 2.90
CA ARG A 35 -22.05 4.90 1.65
C ARG A 35 -21.09 3.84 1.13
N ILE A 36 -19.79 4.13 1.10
CA ILE A 36 -18.76 3.17 0.68
C ILE A 36 -18.71 1.98 1.66
N ARG A 37 -18.81 2.24 2.97
CA ARG A 37 -18.82 1.17 3.97
C ARG A 37 -20.06 0.27 3.83
N ALA A 38 -21.24 0.86 3.66
CA ALA A 38 -22.49 0.12 3.47
C ALA A 38 -22.45 -0.73 2.19
N THR A 39 -22.05 -0.15 1.06
CA THR A 39 -21.93 -0.88 -0.21
C THR A 39 -20.86 -1.97 -0.15
N LYS A 40 -19.72 -1.73 0.52
CA LYS A 40 -18.70 -2.77 0.76
C LYS A 40 -19.21 -3.89 1.67
N SER A 41 -20.05 -3.60 2.66
CA SER A 41 -20.61 -4.62 3.55
C SER A 41 -21.71 -5.47 2.89
N GLN A 42 -22.50 -4.89 1.97
CA GLN A 42 -23.53 -5.62 1.21
C GLN A 42 -22.92 -6.43 0.07
N ARG A 43 -21.79 -5.98 -0.49
CA ARG A 43 -21.00 -6.74 -1.45
C ARG A 43 -20.05 -7.71 -0.72
N ALA A 44 -20.60 -8.58 0.13
CA ALA A 44 -19.93 -9.77 0.66
C ALA A 44 -19.85 -10.88 -0.42
N VAL A 45 -19.41 -10.49 -1.61
CA VAL A 45 -19.10 -11.37 -2.74
C VAL A 45 -17.58 -11.24 -2.90
N PRO A 46 -16.80 -12.34 -2.98
CA PRO A 46 -15.36 -12.29 -2.84
C PRO A 46 -14.77 -11.26 -3.79
N ALA A 47 -13.87 -10.44 -3.25
CA ALA A 47 -13.08 -9.45 -3.97
C ALA A 47 -12.20 -10.15 -5.01
N GLN A 48 -12.81 -10.59 -6.10
CA GLN A 48 -12.12 -10.86 -7.35
C GLN A 48 -12.05 -9.55 -8.13
N THR A 49 -10.91 -9.40 -8.78
CA THR A 49 -10.46 -8.25 -9.57
C THR A 49 -9.92 -7.08 -8.76
N GLU A 50 -8.61 -6.87 -8.89
CA GLU A 50 -7.88 -5.64 -8.56
C GLU A 50 -7.41 -5.50 -7.10
N ASN A 51 -6.46 -6.35 -6.68
CA ASN A 51 -5.37 -6.08 -5.71
C ASN A 51 -4.96 -7.35 -4.92
N VAL A 52 -4.61 -8.44 -5.62
CA VAL A 52 -3.99 -9.61 -4.96
C VAL A 52 -2.59 -9.28 -4.42
N GLU A 53 -1.94 -8.19 -4.89
CA GLU A 53 -0.65 -7.74 -4.33
C GLU A 53 -0.74 -7.05 -2.97
N LYS A 54 -1.94 -6.63 -2.53
CA LYS A 54 -2.12 -5.88 -1.27
C LYS A 54 -2.82 -6.67 -0.17
N LEU A 55 -3.33 -7.87 -0.46
CA LEU A 55 -4.06 -8.71 0.49
C LEU A 55 -3.38 -10.05 0.78
N ALA A 56 -2.39 -10.45 -0.01
CA ALA A 56 -1.57 -11.61 0.32
C ALA A 56 -0.68 -11.26 1.52
N GLY A 57 -1.16 -11.62 2.72
CA GLY A 57 -0.30 -11.79 3.89
C GLY A 57 0.93 -12.62 3.50
N GLU A 58 2.04 -12.46 4.23
CA GLU A 58 3.31 -13.14 3.94
C GLU A 58 3.13 -14.65 3.67
N ASP A 59 2.13 -15.26 4.31
CA ASP A 59 1.74 -16.65 4.17
C ASP A 59 1.09 -17.01 2.81
N GLU A 60 0.30 -16.12 2.22
CA GLU A 60 -0.38 -16.39 0.94
C GLU A 60 0.59 -16.31 -0.24
N LYS A 61 1.65 -15.51 -0.14
CA LYS A 61 2.68 -15.40 -1.18
C LYS A 61 3.38 -16.72 -1.44
N GLY A 62 3.59 -17.53 -0.39
CA GLY A 62 4.19 -18.85 -0.49
C GLY A 62 3.30 -19.89 -1.21
N LYS A 63 2.03 -19.57 -1.47
CA LYS A 63 1.07 -20.42 -2.19
C LYS A 63 0.91 -20.04 -3.67
N ILE A 64 1.66 -19.05 -4.15
CA ILE A 64 1.52 -18.52 -5.51
C ILE A 64 2.64 -19.04 -6.41
N LEU A 65 2.24 -19.42 -7.62
CA LEU A 65 3.10 -19.87 -8.70
C LEU A 65 3.00 -18.87 -9.85
N LYS A 66 4.14 -18.30 -10.26
CA LYS A 66 4.21 -17.44 -11.44
C LYS A 66 4.49 -18.30 -12.66
N VAL A 67 3.58 -18.26 -13.62
CA VAL A 67 3.63 -19.07 -14.83
C VAL A 67 3.79 -18.14 -16.03
N SER A 68 4.75 -18.43 -16.90
CA SER A 68 4.99 -17.68 -18.12
C SER A 68 5.17 -18.62 -19.31
N TRP A 69 4.75 -18.19 -20.50
CA TRP A 69 4.88 -18.98 -21.72
C TRP A 69 5.29 -18.09 -22.89
N LYS A 70 6.02 -18.67 -23.84
CA LYS A 70 6.36 -17.96 -25.08
C LYS A 70 5.14 -17.99 -26.01
N PRO A 71 4.70 -16.83 -26.54
CA PRO A 71 3.62 -16.81 -27.51
C PRO A 71 4.08 -17.52 -28.78
N LEU A 72 3.24 -18.41 -29.32
CA LEU A 72 3.52 -19.09 -30.57
C LEU A 72 3.44 -18.05 -31.71
N LYS A 73 4.50 -17.90 -32.50
CA LYS A 73 4.61 -16.87 -33.56
C LYS A 73 3.55 -16.98 -34.67
N SER A 74 2.83 -18.09 -34.77
CA SER A 74 1.71 -18.29 -35.69
C SER A 74 0.45 -18.61 -34.90
N GLY A 75 -0.38 -17.60 -34.59
CA GLY A 75 -1.82 -17.69 -34.32
C GLY A 75 -2.37 -18.80 -33.40
N GLY A 76 -1.51 -19.51 -32.66
CA GLY A 76 -1.88 -20.63 -31.82
C GLY A 76 -2.56 -20.13 -30.56
N ALA A 77 -3.61 -20.83 -30.13
CA ALA A 77 -4.40 -20.46 -28.97
C ALA A 77 -3.52 -20.22 -27.74
N ASP A 78 -3.64 -19.04 -27.15
CA ASP A 78 -3.01 -18.70 -25.88
C ASP A 78 -3.52 -19.65 -24.77
N TYR A 79 -2.71 -19.88 -23.74
CA TYR A 79 -3.13 -20.66 -22.59
C TYR A 79 -4.32 -19.99 -21.90
N THR A 80 -5.46 -20.67 -21.93
CA THR A 80 -6.68 -20.22 -21.24
C THR A 80 -6.63 -20.63 -19.77
N ALA A 81 -7.30 -19.88 -18.89
CA ALA A 81 -7.36 -20.18 -17.46
C ALA A 81 -7.87 -21.61 -17.18
N ALA A 82 -8.82 -22.12 -17.98
CA ALA A 82 -9.31 -23.49 -17.88
C ALA A 82 -8.22 -24.54 -18.17
N MET A 83 -7.37 -24.31 -19.19
CA MET A 83 -6.26 -25.22 -19.52
C MET A 83 -5.20 -25.22 -18.42
N LEU A 84 -4.87 -24.04 -17.88
CA LEU A 84 -3.95 -23.93 -16.74
C LEU A 84 -4.53 -24.62 -15.50
N LYS A 85 -5.83 -24.50 -15.26
CA LYS A 85 -6.50 -25.18 -14.15
C LYS A 85 -6.37 -26.69 -14.25
N ASP A 86 -6.68 -27.25 -15.41
CA ASP A 86 -6.60 -28.68 -15.65
C ASP A 86 -5.15 -29.20 -15.51
N HIS A 87 -4.19 -28.46 -16.08
CA HIS A 87 -2.77 -28.79 -15.99
C HIS A 87 -2.26 -28.77 -14.55
N PHE A 88 -2.59 -27.72 -13.78
CA PHE A 88 -2.14 -27.60 -12.40
C PHE A 88 -2.94 -28.46 -11.41
N SER A 89 -4.15 -28.90 -11.78
CA SER A 89 -4.96 -29.80 -10.96
C SER A 89 -4.31 -31.15 -10.72
N GLN A 90 -3.36 -31.57 -11.57
CA GLN A 90 -2.59 -32.80 -11.41
C GLN A 90 -1.57 -32.72 -10.28
N TYR A 91 -1.10 -31.51 -9.95
CA TYR A 91 -0.05 -31.28 -8.97
C TYR A 91 -0.61 -30.76 -7.63
N GLY A 92 -1.88 -30.37 -7.59
CA GLY A 92 -2.56 -29.93 -6.37
C GLY A 92 -3.88 -29.24 -6.67
N LYS A 93 -4.61 -28.89 -5.60
CA LYS A 93 -5.87 -28.15 -5.73
C LYS A 93 -5.56 -26.68 -6.05
N VAL A 94 -6.03 -26.22 -7.21
CA VAL A 94 -5.93 -24.82 -7.64
C VAL A 94 -7.09 -24.03 -7.04
N GLU A 95 -6.79 -22.93 -6.34
CA GLU A 95 -7.78 -22.03 -5.76
C GLU A 95 -8.19 -20.93 -6.74
N ASP A 96 -7.20 -20.24 -7.32
CA ASP A 96 -7.45 -19.13 -8.25
C ASP A 96 -6.38 -19.04 -9.35
N ILE A 97 -6.75 -18.51 -10.51
CA ILE A 97 -5.86 -18.28 -11.65
C ILE A 97 -6.10 -16.88 -12.19
N VAL A 98 -5.06 -16.05 -12.14
CA VAL A 98 -5.09 -14.68 -12.64
C VAL A 98 -4.16 -14.55 -13.83
N ILE A 99 -4.73 -14.40 -15.02
CA ILE A 99 -3.95 -14.09 -16.24
C ILE A 99 -3.66 -12.59 -16.24
N ARG A 100 -2.38 -12.22 -16.13
CA ARG A 100 -1.97 -10.80 -16.11
C ARG A 100 -1.64 -10.26 -17.50
N HIS A 101 -1.05 -11.10 -18.34
CA HIS A 101 -0.59 -10.72 -19.68
C HIS A 101 -0.83 -11.85 -20.68
N LYS A 102 -0.72 -11.55 -21.98
CA LYS A 102 -0.76 -12.57 -23.06
C LYS A 102 0.36 -13.63 -22.96
N LYS A 103 1.30 -13.48 -22.03
CA LYS A 103 2.50 -14.32 -21.87
C LYS A 103 2.69 -14.86 -20.45
N GLY A 104 1.70 -14.70 -19.56
CA GLY A 104 1.83 -15.19 -18.20
C GLY A 104 0.62 -15.02 -17.29
N ALA A 105 0.59 -15.86 -16.27
CA ALA A 105 -0.45 -15.97 -15.25
C ALA A 105 0.16 -16.18 -13.86
N LEU A 106 -0.63 -15.87 -12.84
CA LEU A 106 -0.40 -16.31 -11.47
C LEU A 106 -1.41 -17.41 -11.14
N VAL A 107 -0.92 -18.48 -10.56
CA VAL A 107 -1.73 -19.62 -10.10
C VAL A 107 -1.60 -19.69 -8.59
N VAL A 108 -2.73 -19.64 -7.89
CA VAL A 108 -2.80 -19.78 -6.43
C VAL A 108 -3.15 -21.24 -6.12
N MET A 109 -2.26 -21.94 -5.43
CA MET A 109 -2.44 -23.33 -5.00
C MET A 109 -2.96 -23.38 -3.56
N SER A 110 -3.56 -24.48 -3.16
CA SER A 110 -4.08 -24.62 -1.78
C SER A 110 -2.98 -24.70 -0.69
N SER A 111 -1.80 -25.20 -1.03
CA SER A 111 -0.66 -25.38 -0.10
C SER A 111 0.67 -24.99 -0.73
N ARG A 112 1.60 -24.50 0.10
CA ARG A 112 2.99 -24.18 -0.27
C ARG A 112 3.75 -25.41 -0.77
N GLU A 113 3.48 -26.59 -0.21
CA GLU A 113 4.12 -27.83 -0.65
C GLU A 113 3.71 -28.20 -2.08
N GLN A 114 2.46 -27.92 -2.46
CA GLN A 114 1.98 -28.14 -3.82
C GLN A 114 2.63 -27.19 -4.82
N VAL A 115 2.92 -25.95 -4.42
CA VAL A 115 3.69 -25.00 -5.24
C VAL A 115 5.09 -25.53 -5.49
N VAL A 116 5.77 -26.03 -4.44
CA VAL A 116 7.10 -26.61 -4.57
C VAL A 116 7.06 -27.86 -5.44
N HIS A 117 6.08 -28.74 -5.22
CA HIS A 117 5.90 -29.93 -6.02
C HIS A 117 5.66 -29.60 -7.50
N ALA A 118 4.72 -28.70 -7.80
CA ALA A 118 4.48 -28.23 -9.17
C ALA A 118 5.76 -27.65 -9.78
N SER A 119 6.44 -26.72 -9.09
CA SER A 119 7.67 -26.07 -9.60
C SER A 119 8.81 -27.02 -9.97
N ARG A 120 8.87 -28.19 -9.33
CA ARG A 120 9.89 -29.21 -9.61
C ARG A 120 9.58 -30.07 -10.83
N GLN A 121 8.35 -30.02 -11.34
CA GLN A 121 7.91 -30.83 -12.46
C GLN A 121 8.17 -30.12 -13.79
N PRO A 122 8.57 -30.85 -14.85
CA PRO A 122 8.75 -30.27 -16.16
C PRO A 122 7.38 -29.96 -16.78
N HIS A 123 7.05 -28.67 -16.92
CA HIS A 123 5.79 -28.23 -17.51
C HIS A 123 5.87 -27.93 -19.02
N GLY A 124 6.85 -28.54 -19.71
CA GLY A 124 7.04 -28.41 -21.16
C GLY A 124 7.37 -26.98 -21.58
N SER A 125 6.45 -26.33 -22.28
CA SER A 125 6.56 -24.94 -22.78
C SER A 125 6.24 -23.87 -21.73
N LEU A 126 5.68 -24.27 -20.59
CA LEU A 126 5.38 -23.38 -19.47
C LEU A 126 6.64 -23.23 -18.61
N HIS A 127 7.07 -21.99 -18.41
CA HIS A 127 8.09 -21.65 -17.43
C HIS A 127 7.41 -21.26 -16.12
N VAL A 128 7.72 -22.04 -15.08
CA VAL A 128 7.04 -22.00 -13.79
C VAL A 128 8.05 -21.60 -12.71
N GLU A 129 7.75 -20.51 -12.01
CA GLU A 129 8.59 -19.93 -10.96
C GLU A 129 7.78 -19.82 -9.65
N PRO A 130 8.18 -20.53 -8.57
CA PRO A 130 7.50 -20.41 -7.29
C PRO A 130 7.77 -19.01 -6.69
N VAL A 131 6.72 -18.34 -6.20
CA VAL A 131 6.89 -17.05 -5.53
C VAL A 131 7.36 -17.32 -4.11
N VAL A 132 8.68 -17.35 -3.92
CA VAL A 132 9.27 -17.52 -2.59
C VAL A 132 9.30 -16.16 -1.89
N PRO A 133 8.70 -16.02 -0.69
CA PRO A 133 8.94 -14.85 0.15
C PRO A 133 10.43 -14.86 0.51
N ILE A 134 11.21 -13.96 -0.07
CA ILE A 134 12.63 -13.86 0.23
C ILE A 134 12.76 -13.27 1.64
N PRO A 135 13.27 -14.02 2.64
CA PRO A 135 13.49 -13.48 3.97
C PRO A 135 14.57 -12.39 3.86
N GLY A 136 14.16 -11.13 4.04
CA GLY A 136 15.08 -9.98 4.03
C GLY A 136 14.94 -9.04 2.83
N PHE A 137 14.23 -9.41 1.76
CA PHE A 137 13.86 -8.44 0.71
C PHE A 137 12.50 -7.82 1.03
N ARG A 138 12.53 -6.71 1.77
CA ARG A 138 11.41 -5.76 1.74
C ARG A 138 11.38 -5.18 0.33
N CYS A 139 10.45 -5.62 -0.52
CA CYS A 139 10.05 -4.80 -1.65
C CYS A 139 9.55 -3.48 -1.05
N VAL A 140 10.40 -2.45 -1.11
CA VAL A 140 10.02 -1.09 -0.78
C VAL A 140 9.09 -0.65 -1.90
N ASN A 141 7.82 -1.00 -1.78
CA ASN A 141 6.79 -0.18 -2.38
C ASN A 141 6.86 1.13 -1.59
N THR A 142 7.61 2.10 -2.14
CA THR A 142 7.36 3.51 -1.85
C THR A 142 5.84 3.69 -1.99
N PHE A 143 5.22 4.37 -1.03
CA PHE A 143 3.75 4.50 -0.86
C PHE A 143 3.03 3.41 -0.05
N ALA A 144 3.41 3.18 1.21
CA ALA A 144 2.43 2.95 2.28
C ALA A 144 3.01 3.10 3.70
N ALA A 145 2.48 4.10 4.41
CA ALA A 145 2.20 4.12 5.85
C ALA A 145 3.36 3.86 6.83
N ALA A 146 3.88 4.97 7.35
CA ALA A 146 4.52 5.03 8.65
C ALA A 146 3.61 4.41 9.73
N SER A 147 4.10 3.37 10.40
CA SER A 147 3.55 2.96 11.70
C SER A 147 4.68 2.54 12.63
N LYS A 148 4.84 3.36 13.69
CA LYS A 148 5.26 3.06 15.06
C LYS A 148 6.60 2.33 15.27
N GLY A 149 7.60 3.17 15.57
CA GLY A 149 8.46 3.10 16.76
C GLY A 149 8.79 1.74 17.35
N SER A 150 10.04 1.34 17.16
CA SER A 150 10.78 0.58 18.17
C SER A 150 12.13 1.28 18.34
N GLN A 151 12.35 1.85 19.52
CA GLN A 151 13.69 2.10 20.04
C GLN A 151 14.38 0.74 20.10
N ASP A 152 15.63 0.67 19.62
CA ASP A 152 16.75 0.04 20.33
C ASP A 152 18.04 0.12 19.48
N ASN A 153 19.08 0.62 20.15
CA ASN A 153 20.52 0.57 19.84
C ASN A 153 21.03 0.89 18.42
N ALA A 154 21.76 2.01 18.34
CA ALA A 154 22.90 2.16 17.44
C ALA A 154 23.99 1.11 17.78
N PRO A 155 24.98 0.80 16.91
CA PRO A 155 25.39 1.57 15.73
C PRO A 155 25.70 0.71 14.49
N SER A 156 25.24 1.10 13.31
CA SER A 156 26.12 1.11 12.14
C SER A 156 25.53 1.91 11.00
N ASP A 157 26.44 2.69 10.44
CA ASP A 157 26.54 3.23 9.10
C ASP A 157 25.80 2.46 7.99
N VAL A 158 24.48 2.60 7.90
CA VAL A 158 23.70 2.26 6.70
C VAL A 158 22.53 3.24 6.52
N GLY A 159 22.63 4.05 5.48
CA GLY A 159 21.48 4.65 4.78
C GLY A 159 20.58 5.55 5.63
N ILE A 160 21.02 6.80 5.85
CA ILE A 160 20.17 7.87 6.36
C ILE A 160 18.96 8.03 5.44
N LEU A 161 17.83 7.47 5.87
CA LEU A 161 16.51 7.66 5.28
C LEU A 161 16.20 9.16 5.31
N VAL A 162 16.12 9.75 4.12
CA VAL A 162 16.10 11.19 3.81
C VAL A 162 15.04 12.03 4.55
N GLY A 163 14.13 11.42 5.32
CA GLY A 163 13.15 12.13 6.18
C GLY A 163 13.58 12.35 7.63
N ASN A 164 14.37 11.46 8.25
CA ASN A 164 14.65 11.54 9.69
C ASN A 164 15.80 12.49 10.03
N ALA A 165 16.78 12.67 9.14
CA ALA A 165 17.87 13.61 9.36
C ALA A 165 17.42 15.08 9.29
N PHE A 166 16.33 15.37 8.58
CA PHE A 166 15.80 16.72 8.49
C PHE A 166 15.20 17.19 9.82
N HIS A 167 14.43 16.32 10.49
CA HIS A 167 13.82 16.60 11.79
C HIS A 167 14.86 16.85 12.88
N VAL A 168 15.94 16.05 12.93
CA VAL A 168 17.04 16.27 13.90
C VAL A 168 17.71 17.63 13.68
N ARG A 169 17.86 18.06 12.42
CA ARG A 169 18.42 19.38 12.09
C ARG A 169 17.46 20.50 12.46
N GLU A 170 16.17 20.37 12.17
CA GLU A 170 15.14 21.36 12.51
C GLU A 170 15.00 21.54 14.01
N ASP A 171 14.98 20.44 14.77
CA ASP A 171 14.93 20.47 16.24
C ASP A 171 16.15 21.18 16.82
N SER A 172 17.34 20.91 16.28
CA SER A 172 18.58 21.60 16.68
C SER A 172 18.54 23.10 16.37
N VAL A 173 17.94 23.50 15.25
CA VAL A 173 17.77 24.92 14.89
C VAL A 173 16.76 25.61 15.82
N LEU A 174 15.62 24.97 16.11
CA LEU A 174 14.61 25.50 17.02
C LEU A 174 15.15 25.66 18.45
N GLU A 175 15.94 24.70 18.92
CA GLU A 175 16.59 24.79 20.23
C GLU A 175 17.56 25.97 20.31
N LYS A 176 18.36 26.21 19.26
CA LYS A 176 19.26 27.37 19.17
C LYS A 176 18.50 28.69 19.19
N MET A 177 17.35 28.77 18.51
CA MET A 177 16.50 29.96 18.52
C MET A 177 15.90 30.23 19.89
N ARG A 178 15.42 29.20 20.60
CA ARG A 178 14.88 29.31 21.96
C ARG A 178 15.95 29.80 22.95
N LYS A 179 17.14 29.20 22.93
CA LYS A 179 18.27 29.61 23.79
C LYS A 179 18.67 31.08 23.54
N LYS A 180 18.75 31.52 22.28
CA LYS A 180 19.01 32.93 21.97
C LYS A 180 17.89 33.85 22.45
N ALA A 181 16.63 33.46 22.29
CA ALA A 181 15.50 34.24 22.78
C ALA A 181 15.49 34.38 24.31
N GLU A 182 15.88 33.34 25.04
CA GLU A 182 16.05 33.37 26.49
C GLU A 182 17.24 34.25 26.91
N GLN A 183 18.37 34.17 26.20
CA GLN A 183 19.52 35.05 26.43
C GLN A 183 19.16 36.52 26.21
N LEU A 184 18.43 36.85 25.14
CA LEU A 184 17.96 38.20 24.87
C LEU A 184 16.96 38.69 25.93
N LYS A 185 16.10 37.81 26.46
CA LYS A 185 15.21 38.14 27.58
C LYS A 185 15.99 38.41 28.86
N SER A 186 17.05 37.64 29.14
CA SER A 186 17.92 37.87 30.31
C SER A 186 18.85 39.09 30.18
N GLN A 187 19.13 39.54 28.96
CA GLN A 187 19.93 40.74 28.69
C GLN A 187 19.09 42.03 28.58
N GLY A 188 17.75 41.90 28.53
CA GLY A 188 16.80 43.01 28.44
C GLY A 188 16.18 43.42 29.79
N THR A 189 16.69 42.91 30.90
CA THR A 189 16.39 43.29 32.29
C THR A 189 17.67 43.76 32.97
#